data_AF-T1AFY5-F1
#
_entry.id   AF-T1AFY5-F1
#
_cell.length_a   1.000
_cell.length_b   1.000
_cell.length_c   1.000
_cell.angle_alpha   90.00
_cell.angle_beta   90.00
_cell.angle_gamma   90.00
#
_symmetry.space_group_name_H-M   'P 1'
#
loop_
_entity.id
_entity.type
_entity.pdbx_description
1 polymer ?
#
loop_
_entity_poly.entity_id
_entity_poly.type
_entity_poly.pdbx_seq_one_letter_code
_entity_poly.pdbx_strand_id
1 'polypeptide(L)'
;RECGPLSGWDAPGSGDYSEYAGWHFLGEIIEASTGNAFNEVIREEVLEPLGMVDTFYGMSASEHKKTCKRIGVMMDLSTSCPVPMLADKMRTICSEWNPGYGCYGTAGDLVKMVIAIDDALNKREGAILTFDSAYQLAREGRGLRLDRTTRENYDFALGFMLDLVSNGFGRYISST
;
A
#
# COMPACT_ATOMS: atom_id res chain seq x y z
N ARG A 1 -13.28 -3.40 26.52
CA ARG A 1 -14.07 -2.45 25.71
C ARG A 1 -14.28 -3.12 24.38
N GLU A 2 -15.51 -3.47 24.03
CA GLU A 2 -15.83 -3.99 22.70
C GLU A 2 -15.63 -2.86 21.68
N CYS A 3 -14.78 -3.09 20.69
CA CYS A 3 -14.57 -2.18 19.59
C CYS A 3 -15.71 -2.39 18.59
N GLY A 4 -16.81 -1.66 18.77
CA GLY A 4 -17.87 -1.60 17.76
C GLY A 4 -17.39 -0.80 16.53
N PRO A 5 -17.96 -1.03 15.33
CA PRO A 5 -17.65 -0.23 14.16
C PRO A 5 -17.93 1.26 14.44
N LEU A 6 -17.15 2.14 13.81
CA LEU A 6 -17.36 3.59 13.87
C LEU A 6 -18.82 3.90 13.47
N SER A 7 -19.49 4.81 14.19
CA SER A 7 -20.89 5.12 13.94
C SER A 7 -21.10 5.55 12.48
N GLY A 8 -21.95 4.83 11.74
CA GLY A 8 -22.27 5.11 10.32
C GLY A 8 -21.53 4.22 9.31
N TRP A 9 -20.64 3.35 9.75
CA TRP A 9 -20.12 2.24 8.95
C TRP A 9 -21.15 1.11 8.99
N ASP A 10 -21.79 0.83 7.85
CA ASP A 10 -22.72 -0.29 7.75
C ASP A 10 -21.95 -1.62 7.89
N ALA A 11 -22.68 -2.69 8.21
CA ALA A 11 -22.19 -4.05 8.42
C ALA A 11 -21.08 -4.50 7.42
N PRO A 12 -20.25 -5.50 7.78
CA PRO A 12 -19.17 -6.00 6.92
C PRO A 12 -19.57 -6.12 5.45
N GLY A 13 -18.86 -5.41 4.57
CA GLY A 13 -19.14 -5.39 3.13
C GLY A 13 -19.78 -4.11 2.58
N SER A 14 -19.91 -3.05 3.38
CA SER A 14 -20.31 -1.70 2.92
C SER A 14 -19.36 -1.15 1.83
N GLY A 15 -18.08 -1.51 1.91
CA GLY A 15 -17.06 -1.12 0.92
C GLY A 15 -16.41 0.23 1.19
N ASP A 16 -16.65 0.82 2.35
CA ASP A 16 -16.05 2.10 2.74
C ASP A 16 -14.54 1.94 2.93
N TYR A 17 -13.76 2.83 2.29
CA TYR A 17 -12.30 2.83 2.37
C TYR A 17 -11.82 3.37 3.72
N SER A 18 -10.93 2.61 4.39
CA SER A 18 -10.10 3.11 5.48
C SER A 18 -8.65 2.72 5.24
N GLU A 19 -7.89 3.69 4.73
CA GLU A 19 -6.45 3.56 4.50
C GLU A 19 -5.66 3.24 5.79
N TYR A 20 -6.04 3.85 6.92
CA TYR A 20 -5.28 3.70 8.15
C TYR A 20 -5.62 2.42 8.89
N ALA A 21 -6.91 2.17 9.15
CA ALA A 21 -7.31 1.06 10.02
C ALA A 21 -7.35 -0.27 9.26
N GLY A 22 -7.86 -0.28 8.03
CA GLY A 22 -8.00 -1.51 7.25
C GLY A 22 -6.65 -2.17 6.96
N TRP A 23 -5.68 -1.37 6.50
CA TRP A 23 -4.33 -1.86 6.21
C TRP A 23 -3.54 -2.21 7.47
N HIS A 24 -3.75 -1.49 8.58
CA HIS A 24 -3.16 -1.86 9.85
C HIS A 24 -3.63 -3.25 10.32
N PHE A 25 -4.93 -3.51 10.31
CA PHE A 25 -5.48 -4.82 10.67
C PHE A 25 -4.97 -5.94 9.75
N LEU A 26 -4.79 -5.67 8.46
CA LEU A 26 -4.19 -6.66 7.57
C LEU A 26 -2.76 -7.02 8.00
N GLY A 27 -1.96 -6.01 8.36
CA GLY A 27 -0.63 -6.24 8.90
C GLY A 27 -0.65 -7.06 10.19
N GLU A 28 -1.54 -6.74 11.15
CA GLU A 28 -1.71 -7.55 12.36
C GLU A 28 -2.15 -8.99 12.07
N ILE A 29 -3.01 -9.21 11.07
CA ILE A 29 -3.40 -10.57 10.63
C ILE A 29 -2.19 -11.34 10.09
N ILE A 30 -1.30 -10.68 9.33
CA ILE A 30 -0.06 -11.30 8.84
C ILE A 30 0.82 -11.69 10.02
N GLU A 31 1.03 -10.80 11.00
CA GLU A 31 1.83 -11.11 12.18
C GLU A 31 1.22 -12.26 13.00
N ALA A 32 -0.09 -12.24 13.21
CA ALA A 32 -0.78 -13.28 13.97
C ALA A 32 -0.77 -14.66 13.27
N SER A 33 -0.85 -14.67 11.93
CA SER A 33 -0.88 -15.91 11.15
C SER A 33 0.50 -16.52 10.92
N THR A 34 1.55 -15.70 10.89
CA THR A 34 2.94 -16.15 10.68
C THR A 34 3.73 -16.31 11.97
N GLY A 35 3.38 -15.57 13.02
CA GLY A 35 4.14 -15.46 14.26
C GLY A 35 5.38 -14.55 14.17
N ASN A 36 5.62 -13.92 13.02
CA ASN A 36 6.76 -13.05 12.76
C ASN A 36 6.31 -11.59 12.61
N ALA A 37 7.25 -10.64 12.75
CA ALA A 37 6.93 -9.23 12.56
C ALA A 37 6.61 -8.93 11.08
N PHE A 38 5.65 -8.03 10.83
CA PHE A 38 5.16 -7.75 9.48
C PHE A 38 6.28 -7.34 8.51
N ASN A 39 7.20 -6.49 8.99
CA ASN A 39 8.32 -6.00 8.19
C ASN A 39 9.32 -7.11 7.83
N GLU A 40 9.50 -8.13 8.67
CA GLU A 40 10.32 -9.31 8.39
C GLU A 40 9.64 -10.17 7.34
N VAL A 41 8.36 -10.48 7.52
CA VAL A 41 7.56 -11.27 6.56
C VAL A 41 7.57 -10.63 5.18
N ILE A 42 7.28 -9.33 5.08
CA ILE A 42 7.26 -8.63 3.79
C ILE A 42 8.66 -8.58 3.16
N ARG A 43 9.71 -8.40 3.98
CA ARG A 43 11.07 -8.40 3.46
C ARG A 43 11.42 -9.75 2.83
N GLU A 44 11.17 -10.84 3.53
CA GLU A 44 11.55 -12.20 3.11
C GLU A 44 10.67 -12.75 1.97
N GLU A 45 9.35 -12.54 2.05
CA GLU A 45 8.39 -13.18 1.13
C GLU A 45 8.11 -12.34 -0.13
N VAL A 46 8.41 -11.03 -0.11
CA VAL A 46 8.08 -10.11 -1.21
C VAL A 46 9.28 -9.31 -1.68
N LEU A 47 9.90 -8.52 -0.80
CA LEU A 47 10.89 -7.53 -1.22
C LEU A 47 12.20 -8.17 -1.70
N GLU A 48 12.74 -9.13 -0.96
CA GLU A 48 13.98 -9.82 -1.33
C GLU A 48 13.85 -10.68 -2.59
N PRO A 49 12.80 -11.51 -2.76
CA PRO A 49 12.56 -12.24 -4.01
C PRO A 49 12.50 -11.32 -5.23
N LEU A 50 11.91 -10.13 -5.08
CA LEU A 50 11.82 -9.14 -6.15
C LEU A 50 13.05 -8.24 -6.26
N GLY A 51 14.07 -8.41 -5.41
CA GLY A 51 15.27 -7.56 -5.41
C GLY A 51 14.98 -6.09 -5.09
N MET A 52 13.97 -5.82 -4.27
CA MET A 52 13.56 -4.48 -3.81
C MET A 52 14.35 -4.07 -2.55
N VAL A 53 15.67 -4.10 -2.64
CA VAL A 53 16.60 -3.88 -1.50
C VAL A 53 16.55 -2.47 -0.90
N ASP A 54 16.01 -1.50 -1.63
CA ASP A 54 15.84 -0.11 -1.21
C ASP A 54 14.39 0.23 -0.83
N THR A 55 13.56 -0.80 -0.60
CA THR A 55 12.19 -0.65 -0.09
C THR A 55 12.09 -1.12 1.36
N PHE A 56 11.32 -0.40 2.18
CA PHE A 56 11.25 -0.58 3.62
C PHE A 56 9.83 -0.37 4.15
N TYR A 57 9.43 -1.20 5.10
CA TYR A 57 8.34 -0.96 6.04
C TYR A 57 8.94 -0.93 7.44
N GLY A 58 8.71 0.14 8.21
CA GLY A 58 9.25 0.28 9.56
C GLY A 58 10.78 0.20 9.63
N MET A 59 11.48 1.18 9.03
CA MET A 59 12.94 1.21 9.03
C MET A 59 13.53 1.11 10.44
N SER A 60 14.51 0.24 10.62
CA SER A 60 15.40 0.28 11.76
C SER A 60 16.19 1.59 11.80
N ALA A 61 16.70 1.95 12.99
CA ALA A 61 17.57 3.12 13.12
C ALA A 61 18.82 3.04 12.22
N SER A 62 19.31 1.83 11.93
CA SER A 62 20.48 1.61 11.09
C SER A 62 20.17 1.81 9.60
N GLU A 63 19.00 1.35 9.13
CA GLU A 63 18.52 1.57 7.76
C GLU A 63 18.26 3.06 7.54
N HIS A 64 17.50 3.71 8.44
CA HIS A 64 17.22 5.15 8.35
C HIS A 64 18.50 5.97 8.26
N LYS A 65 19.52 5.67 9.09
CA LYS A 65 20.80 6.39 9.03
C LYS A 65 21.50 6.28 7.68
N LYS A 66 21.38 5.15 6.99
CA LYS A 66 21.97 4.92 5.66
C LYS A 66 21.14 5.57 4.54
N THR A 67 19.82 5.61 4.68
CA THR A 67 18.89 6.00 3.61
C THR A 67 18.35 7.42 3.72
N CYS A 68 18.36 8.05 4.91
CA CYS A 68 17.66 9.32 5.17
C CYS A 68 18.01 10.46 4.21
N LYS A 69 19.23 10.48 3.67
CA LYS A 69 19.66 11.48 2.68
C LYS A 69 18.95 11.33 1.33
N ARG A 70 18.47 10.13 1.00
CA ARG A 70 17.76 9.78 -0.25
C ARG A 70 16.24 9.86 -0.12
N ILE A 71 15.70 9.95 1.10
CA ILE A 71 14.26 10.09 1.32
C ILE A 71 13.81 11.46 0.82
N GLY A 72 12.84 11.43 -0.11
CA GLY A 72 12.16 12.62 -0.62
C GLY A 72 11.31 13.30 0.45
N VAL A 73 10.94 14.55 0.21
CA VAL A 73 10.03 15.31 1.08
C VAL A 73 8.87 15.77 0.24
N MET A 74 7.66 15.52 0.72
CA MET A 74 6.47 16.10 0.12
C MET A 74 6.44 17.60 0.36
N MET A 75 5.84 18.32 -0.57
CA MET A 75 5.61 19.75 -0.47
C MET A 75 4.12 19.98 -0.21
N ASP A 76 3.79 20.62 0.90
CA ASP A 76 2.45 21.13 1.15
C ASP A 76 2.23 22.40 0.31
N LEU A 77 1.27 22.30 -0.61
CA LEU A 77 0.87 23.37 -1.53
C LEU A 77 -0.47 24.03 -1.13
N SER A 78 -1.01 23.71 0.06
CA SER A 78 -2.27 24.28 0.55
C SER A 78 -2.15 25.76 0.93
N THR A 79 -0.93 26.24 1.14
CA THR A 79 -0.64 27.64 1.44
C THR A 79 -0.08 28.37 0.22
N SER A 80 0.00 29.70 0.28
CA SER A 80 0.54 30.52 -0.81
C SER A 80 2.04 30.31 -1.09
N CYS A 81 2.74 29.57 -0.22
CA CYS A 81 4.13 29.19 -0.39
C CYS A 81 4.30 27.68 -0.15
N PRO A 82 4.97 26.94 -1.04
CA PRO A 82 5.25 25.52 -0.80
C PRO A 82 6.02 25.30 0.51
N VAL A 83 5.49 24.48 1.41
CA VAL A 83 6.14 24.14 2.69
C VAL A 83 6.63 22.69 2.65
N PRO A 84 7.92 22.41 2.89
CA PRO A 84 8.41 21.03 2.90
C PRO A 84 7.93 20.29 4.16
N MET A 85 7.38 19.09 3.97
CA MET A 85 6.92 18.21 5.04
C MET A 85 8.09 17.45 5.66
N LEU A 86 8.91 18.13 6.47
CA LEU A 86 10.13 17.53 7.06
C LEU A 86 9.87 16.29 7.94
N ALA A 87 8.62 16.10 8.39
CA ALA A 87 8.19 14.91 9.11
C ALA A 87 8.46 13.61 8.31
N ASP A 88 8.36 13.65 6.98
CA ASP A 88 8.55 12.49 6.09
C ASP A 88 9.92 11.83 6.24
N LYS A 89 10.91 12.60 6.73
CA LYS A 89 12.30 12.15 6.94
C LYS A 89 12.64 11.87 8.40
N MET A 90 11.74 12.19 9.32
CA MET A 90 11.99 11.96 10.74
C MET A 90 12.03 10.47 11.02
N ARG A 91 13.03 10.03 11.77
CA ARG A 91 13.21 8.62 12.11
C ARG A 91 11.94 8.00 12.71
N THR A 92 11.22 8.75 13.55
CA THR A 92 9.97 8.28 14.17
C THR A 92 8.92 7.91 13.13
N ILE A 93 8.79 8.69 12.06
CA ILE A 93 7.83 8.43 10.97
C ILE A 93 8.35 7.29 10.09
N CYS A 94 9.63 7.30 9.72
CA CYS A 94 10.21 6.25 8.87
C CYS A 94 10.24 4.86 9.55
N SER A 95 10.14 4.81 10.88
CA SER A 95 10.08 3.58 11.66
C SER A 95 8.65 3.04 11.83
N GLU A 96 7.62 3.72 11.34
CA GLU A 96 6.26 3.20 11.36
C GLU A 96 6.12 2.04 10.36
N TRP A 97 5.60 0.91 10.84
CA TRP A 97 5.45 -0.30 10.03
C TRP A 97 4.09 -0.39 9.33
N ASN A 98 3.15 0.53 9.63
CA ASN A 98 1.77 0.45 9.16
C ASN A 98 1.72 0.30 7.62
N PRO A 99 1.11 -0.79 7.08
CA PRO A 99 1.13 -1.06 5.65
C PRO A 99 0.43 0.01 4.80
N GLY A 100 -0.47 0.81 5.39
CA GLY A 100 -1.23 1.84 4.68
C GLY A 100 -0.41 3.09 4.31
N TYR A 101 0.71 3.37 5.00
CA TYR A 101 1.50 4.59 4.74
C TYR A 101 3.00 4.48 5.08
N GLY A 102 3.42 3.44 5.81
CA GLY A 102 4.80 3.28 6.30
C GLY A 102 5.80 2.75 5.27
N CYS A 103 5.39 2.66 3.99
CA CYS A 103 6.26 2.19 2.92
C CYS A 103 7.15 3.30 2.40
N TYR A 104 8.44 3.04 2.38
CA TYR A 104 9.43 3.89 1.71
C TYR A 104 10.11 3.05 0.64
N GLY A 105 9.99 3.46 -0.62
CA GLY A 105 10.58 2.73 -1.73
C GLY A 105 10.89 3.64 -2.91
N THR A 106 11.30 3.02 -4.01
CA THR A 106 11.59 3.73 -5.26
C THR A 106 10.50 3.45 -6.30
N ALA A 107 10.31 4.36 -7.24
CA ALA A 107 9.43 4.10 -8.39
C ALA A 107 9.88 2.85 -9.17
N GLY A 108 11.19 2.59 -9.24
CA GLY A 108 11.74 1.38 -9.86
C GLY A 108 11.30 0.10 -9.15
N ASP A 109 11.24 0.10 -7.82
CA ASP A 109 10.77 -1.05 -7.05
C ASP A 109 9.25 -1.26 -7.21
N LEU A 110 8.47 -0.17 -7.30
CA LEU A 110 7.05 -0.27 -7.64
C LEU A 110 6.83 -0.93 -9.01
N VAL A 111 7.67 -0.62 -10.01
CA VAL A 111 7.60 -1.27 -11.33
C VAL A 111 7.88 -2.78 -11.23
N LYS A 112 8.81 -3.20 -10.36
CA LYS A 112 9.08 -4.64 -10.15
C LYS A 112 7.85 -5.37 -9.60
N MET A 113 7.10 -4.77 -8.68
CA MET A 113 5.83 -5.33 -8.19
C MET A 113 4.82 -5.51 -9.33
N VAL A 114 4.68 -4.50 -10.20
CA VAL A 114 3.76 -4.57 -11.35
C VAL A 114 4.17 -5.67 -12.33
N ILE A 115 5.47 -5.80 -12.63
CA ILE A 115 6.00 -6.87 -13.48
C ILE A 115 5.75 -8.25 -12.86
N ALA A 116 5.94 -8.41 -11.54
CA ALA A 116 5.67 -9.68 -10.87
C ALA A 116 4.22 -10.12 -10.97
N ILE A 117 3.28 -9.17 -10.90
CA ILE A 117 1.86 -9.43 -11.11
C ILE A 117 1.60 -9.82 -12.57
N ASP A 118 2.15 -9.09 -13.55
CA ASP A 118 2.02 -9.43 -14.98
C ASP A 118 2.56 -10.83 -15.29
N ASP A 119 3.75 -11.14 -14.80
CA ASP A 119 4.41 -12.43 -15.01
C ASP A 119 3.56 -13.58 -14.47
N ALA A 120 2.97 -13.42 -13.28
CA ALA A 120 2.08 -14.40 -12.68
C ALA A 120 0.76 -14.55 -13.46
N LEU A 121 0.14 -13.45 -13.88
CA LEU A 121 -1.10 -13.47 -14.69
C LEU A 121 -0.88 -14.13 -16.05
N ASN A 122 0.30 -13.94 -16.65
CA ASN A 122 0.69 -14.56 -17.91
C ASN A 122 1.34 -15.94 -17.74
N LYS A 123 1.41 -16.47 -16.51
CA LYS A 123 1.98 -17.78 -16.17
C LYS A 123 3.41 -17.97 -16.69
N ARG A 124 4.23 -16.92 -16.61
CA ARG A 124 5.63 -16.98 -17.03
C ARG A 124 6.42 -17.89 -16.10
N GLU A 125 7.40 -18.58 -16.68
CA GLU A 125 8.33 -19.41 -15.92
C GLU A 125 9.14 -18.55 -14.95
N GLY A 126 9.23 -18.98 -13.69
CA GLY A 126 9.94 -18.23 -12.64
C GLY A 126 9.14 -17.08 -12.00
N ALA A 127 7.85 -16.93 -12.30
CA ALA A 127 6.99 -15.97 -11.62
C ALA A 127 6.97 -16.22 -10.10
N ILE A 128 7.16 -15.15 -9.31
CA ILE A 128 7.26 -15.23 -7.85
C ILE A 128 5.87 -15.38 -7.21
N LEU A 129 4.87 -14.72 -7.77
CA LEU A 129 3.47 -14.84 -7.32
C LEU A 129 2.79 -16.00 -8.03
N THR A 130 1.82 -16.62 -7.34
CA THR A 130 0.93 -17.59 -7.99
C THR A 130 -0.07 -16.86 -8.90
N PHE A 131 -0.56 -17.57 -9.93
CA PHE A 131 -1.64 -17.05 -10.77
C PHE A 131 -2.87 -16.65 -9.95
N ASP A 132 -3.28 -17.48 -8.98
CA ASP A 132 -4.47 -17.21 -8.17
C ASP A 132 -4.30 -15.96 -7.30
N SER A 133 -3.14 -15.78 -6.68
CA SER A 133 -2.82 -14.56 -5.93
C SER A 133 -2.88 -13.33 -6.83
N ALA A 134 -2.19 -13.35 -7.99
CA ALA A 134 -2.18 -12.24 -8.92
C ALA A 134 -3.57 -11.95 -9.51
N TYR A 135 -4.36 -12.99 -9.77
CA TYR A 135 -5.74 -12.85 -10.22
C TYR A 135 -6.62 -12.17 -9.17
N GLN A 136 -6.50 -12.51 -7.88
CA GLN A 136 -7.27 -11.83 -6.82
C GLN A 136 -6.88 -10.35 -6.64
N LEU A 137 -5.62 -10.00 -6.92
CA LEU A 137 -5.14 -8.61 -6.92
C LEU A 137 -5.69 -7.80 -8.10
N ALA A 138 -5.88 -8.42 -9.27
CA ALA A 138 -6.16 -7.71 -10.52
C ALA A 138 -7.58 -7.91 -11.10
N ARG A 139 -8.35 -8.88 -10.61
CA ARG A 139 -9.71 -9.14 -11.10
C ARG A 139 -10.64 -7.96 -10.81
N GLU A 140 -11.69 -7.82 -11.62
CA GLU A 140 -12.82 -6.94 -11.31
C GLU A 140 -13.30 -7.17 -9.88
N GLY A 141 -13.57 -6.06 -9.18
CA GLY A 141 -13.72 -6.03 -7.75
C GLY A 141 -15.12 -6.48 -7.30
N ARG A 142 -15.78 -5.67 -6.48
CA ARG A 142 -17.14 -5.92 -5.97
C ARG A 142 -18.19 -5.12 -6.75
N GLY A 143 -17.79 -4.52 -7.87
CA GLY A 143 -18.57 -3.57 -8.66
C GLY A 143 -18.47 -2.14 -8.12
N LEU A 144 -18.72 -1.16 -8.99
CA LEU A 144 -18.70 0.26 -8.64
C LEU A 144 -19.64 0.57 -7.48
N ARG A 145 -19.10 1.17 -6.42
CA ARG A 145 -19.85 1.62 -5.25
C ARG A 145 -19.44 3.03 -4.87
N LEU A 146 -20.41 3.79 -4.38
CA LEU A 146 -20.16 5.08 -3.78
C LEU A 146 -19.36 4.87 -2.50
N ASP A 147 -18.12 5.33 -2.50
CA ASP A 147 -17.31 5.43 -1.30
C ASP A 147 -17.76 6.69 -0.52
N ARG A 148 -18.15 6.51 0.75
CA ARG A 148 -18.69 7.60 1.57
C ARG A 148 -17.61 8.60 2.00
N THR A 149 -16.34 8.19 1.99
CA THR A 149 -15.19 9.00 2.39
C THR A 149 -14.80 9.96 1.27
N THR A 150 -14.63 9.45 0.06
CA THR A 150 -14.22 10.25 -1.11
C THR A 150 -15.39 10.90 -1.83
N ARG A 151 -16.61 10.36 -1.66
CA ARG A 151 -17.84 10.72 -2.38
C ARG A 151 -17.81 10.41 -3.88
N GLU A 152 -16.95 9.46 -4.27
CA GLU A 152 -16.77 9.02 -5.64
C GLU A 152 -17.13 7.54 -5.81
N ASN A 153 -17.35 7.09 -7.04
CA ASN A 153 -17.62 5.69 -7.32
C ASN A 153 -16.32 4.97 -7.66
N TYR A 154 -15.92 4.02 -6.81
CA TYR A 154 -14.77 3.16 -7.06
C TYR A 154 -15.17 1.70 -7.10
N ASP A 155 -14.36 0.91 -7.78
CA ASP A 155 -14.31 -0.53 -7.56
C ASP A 155 -12.94 -0.90 -6.97
N PHE A 156 -12.88 -1.98 -6.21
CA PHE A 156 -11.67 -2.42 -5.52
C PHE A 156 -11.48 -3.92 -5.69
N ALA A 157 -10.32 -4.29 -6.22
CA ALA A 157 -9.78 -5.63 -6.07
C ALA A 157 -9.11 -5.77 -4.68
N LEU A 158 -8.43 -6.88 -4.41
CA LEU A 158 -7.63 -7.00 -3.20
C LEU A 158 -6.38 -6.10 -3.31
N GLY A 159 -6.49 -4.86 -2.85
CA GLY A 159 -5.39 -3.91 -2.77
C GLY A 159 -5.17 -2.99 -3.97
N PHE A 160 -6.00 -3.08 -5.00
CA PHE A 160 -5.99 -2.14 -6.13
C PHE A 160 -7.35 -1.46 -6.27
N MET A 161 -7.30 -0.14 -6.45
CA MET A 161 -8.45 0.64 -6.93
C MET A 161 -8.59 0.43 -8.45
N LEU A 162 -9.81 0.16 -8.89
CA LEU A 162 -10.18 -0.08 -10.27
C LEU A 162 -11.07 1.06 -10.79
N ASP A 163 -11.24 1.12 -12.10
CA ASP A 163 -11.99 2.16 -12.82
C ASP A 163 -11.53 3.60 -12.48
N LEU A 164 -10.22 3.82 -12.61
CA LEU A 164 -9.59 5.12 -12.38
C LEU A 164 -9.99 6.18 -13.43
N VAL A 165 -10.50 5.76 -14.59
CA VAL A 165 -10.90 6.64 -15.69
C VAL A 165 -12.11 7.49 -15.32
N SER A 166 -13.13 6.87 -14.71
CA SER A 166 -14.35 7.56 -14.30
C SER A 166 -14.11 8.59 -13.19
N ASN A 167 -12.98 8.48 -12.49
CA ASN A 167 -12.58 9.30 -11.35
C ASN A 167 -11.52 10.36 -11.68
N GLY A 168 -11.29 10.64 -12.98
CA GLY A 168 -10.40 11.72 -13.40
C GLY A 168 -8.90 11.44 -13.25
N PHE A 169 -8.50 10.23 -12.83
CA PHE A 169 -7.10 9.80 -12.79
C PHE A 169 -6.53 9.44 -14.18
N GLY A 170 -7.39 9.47 -15.22
CA GLY A 170 -7.01 9.20 -16.61
C GLY A 170 -6.99 7.71 -16.96
N ARG A 171 -6.50 7.38 -18.16
CA ARG A 171 -6.47 6.00 -18.70
C ARG A 171 -5.41 5.10 -18.06
N TYR A 172 -4.56 5.64 -17.20
CA TYR A 172 -3.42 4.96 -16.60
C TYR A 172 -3.35 5.28 -15.10
N ILE A 173 -2.76 4.37 -14.32
CA ILE A 173 -2.61 4.50 -12.87
C ILE A 173 -1.75 5.74 -12.57
N SER A 174 -2.32 6.70 -11.84
CA SER A 174 -1.63 7.84 -11.26
C SER A 174 -1.57 7.61 -9.75
N SER A 175 -0.36 7.46 -9.19
CA SER A 175 -0.17 7.55 -7.74
C SER A 175 -0.16 9.04 -7.35
N THR A 176 -1.17 9.49 -6.63
CA THR A 176 -1.03 10.65 -5.74
C THR A 176 -0.20 10.27 -4.53
#